data_AF-A0A7Y4S2E1-F1
#
_entry.id   AF-A0A7Y4S2E1-F1
#
_cell.length_a   1.000
_cell.length_b   1.000
_cell.length_c   1.000
_cell.angle_alpha   90.00
_cell.angle_beta   90.00
_cell.angle_gamma   90.00
#
_symmetry.space_group_name_H-M   'P 1'
#
loop_
_entity.id
_entity.type
_entity.pdbx_description
1 polymer ?
#
loop_
_entity_poly.entity_id
_entity_poly.type
_entity_poly.pdbx_seq_one_letter_code
_entity_poly.pdbx_strand_id
1 'polypeptide(L)'
;MMHPHNEKDQAVTALAYTISNNRHTPISCKFLMEYTHKLLVVFSLYLAKIKSFSIQKVLCPSKPYDELDPKIKNLVMAMNESGGIKTIASCEGHGIRGLYPYVYFKSSVKTASKITKELRQYYTNDVNYLNYTWLIEGKFDQNNNLTFLFYSPELNWASESKFKSLMQFYFFRKKIDQDFHMLQNLLFKHSEKLRECKEIPIC
;
A
#
# COMPACT_ATOMS: atom_id res chain seq x y z
N MET A 1 -30.08 -33.54 25.47
CA MET A 1 -29.70 -33.08 24.11
C MET A 1 -30.02 -31.60 24.00
N MET A 2 -29.01 -30.74 24.14
CA MET A 2 -29.13 -29.28 23.98
C MET A 2 -28.51 -28.91 22.64
N HIS A 3 -29.28 -28.23 21.79
CA HIS A 3 -28.79 -27.65 20.54
C HIS A 3 -27.89 -26.44 20.83
N PRO A 4 -26.75 -26.27 20.14
CA PRO A 4 -25.92 -25.08 20.29
C PRO A 4 -26.59 -23.89 19.59
N HIS A 5 -26.93 -22.88 20.39
CA HIS A 5 -27.41 -21.58 19.91
C HIS A 5 -26.32 -20.88 19.08
N ASN A 6 -26.72 -20.41 17.90
CA ASN A 6 -25.87 -19.74 16.92
C ASN A 6 -25.46 -18.33 17.41
N GLU A 7 -24.24 -18.23 17.95
CA GLU A 7 -23.58 -17.01 18.45
C GLU A 7 -23.53 -15.86 17.42
N LYS A 8 -23.69 -16.17 16.12
CA LYS A 8 -23.68 -15.17 15.04
C LYS A 8 -24.97 -14.37 14.93
N ASP A 9 -26.10 -14.93 15.35
CA ASP A 9 -27.40 -14.24 15.24
C ASP A 9 -27.55 -13.17 16.32
N GLN A 10 -26.96 -13.38 17.51
CA GLN A 10 -26.98 -12.40 18.60
C GLN A 10 -26.15 -11.14 18.29
N ALA A 11 -25.02 -11.28 17.59
CA ALA A 11 -24.17 -10.13 17.23
C ALA A 11 -24.84 -9.19 16.21
N VAL A 12 -25.63 -9.74 15.28
CA VAL A 12 -26.34 -8.95 14.27
C VAL A 12 -27.52 -8.19 14.89
N THR A 13 -28.24 -8.80 15.83
CA THR A 13 -29.33 -8.13 16.56
C THR A 13 -28.80 -7.05 17.50
N ALA A 14 -27.65 -7.26 18.15
CA ALA A 14 -27.01 -6.25 19.01
C ALA A 14 -26.57 -5.01 18.21
N LEU A 15 -26.00 -5.20 17.01
CA LEU A 15 -25.59 -4.09 16.15
C LEU A 15 -26.78 -3.25 15.66
N ALA A 16 -27.90 -3.91 15.31
CA ALA A 16 -29.12 -3.23 14.89
C ALA A 16 -29.75 -2.40 16.02
N TYR A 17 -29.70 -2.90 17.27
CA TYR A 17 -30.25 -2.22 18.42
C TYR A 17 -29.43 -0.96 18.82
N THR A 18 -28.09 -1.02 18.73
CA THR A 18 -27.24 0.14 19.04
C THR A 18 -27.38 1.28 18.02
N ILE A 19 -27.63 0.96 16.74
CA ILE A 19 -27.85 1.96 15.69
C ILE A 19 -29.19 2.68 15.86
N SER A 20 -30.22 2.00 16.39
CA SER A 20 -31.55 2.58 16.60
C SER A 20 -31.62 3.60 17.73
N ASN A 21 -30.73 3.53 18.72
CA ASN A 21 -30.88 4.29 19.97
C ASN A 21 -29.95 5.50 20.11
N ASN A 22 -28.95 5.68 19.23
CA ASN A 22 -28.06 6.85 19.27
C ASN A 22 -28.62 8.01 18.42
N ARG A 23 -29.68 8.64 18.94
CA ARG A 23 -30.16 9.94 18.45
C ARG A 23 -29.24 11.05 18.96
N HIS A 24 -28.15 11.32 18.25
CA HIS A 24 -27.55 12.66 18.13
C HIS A 24 -26.45 12.68 17.06
N THR A 25 -26.84 13.06 15.85
CA THR A 25 -26.13 13.83 14.79
C THR A 25 -26.65 13.38 13.42
N PRO A 26 -27.03 14.29 12.51
CA PRO A 26 -27.51 13.91 11.18
C PRO A 26 -26.30 13.62 10.30
N ILE A 27 -25.71 12.43 10.46
CA ILE A 27 -24.94 11.85 9.37
C ILE A 27 -25.96 11.58 8.27
N SER A 28 -25.94 12.42 7.23
CA SER A 28 -26.81 12.35 6.06
C SER A 28 -27.09 10.89 5.70
N CYS A 29 -28.37 10.52 5.70
CA CYS A 29 -28.84 9.17 5.42
C CYS A 29 -28.28 8.62 4.09
N LYS A 30 -27.91 9.50 3.15
CA LYS A 30 -27.20 9.15 1.92
C LYS A 30 -25.80 8.54 2.16
N PHE A 31 -25.04 9.04 3.12
CA PHE A 31 -23.68 8.57 3.40
C PHE A 31 -23.67 7.17 4.03
N LEU A 32 -24.60 6.92 4.97
CA LEU A 32 -24.80 5.59 5.57
C LEU A 32 -25.33 4.58 4.54
N MET A 33 -26.28 4.99 3.68
CA MET A 33 -26.83 4.14 2.62
C MET A 33 -25.80 3.80 1.53
N GLU A 34 -24.93 4.74 1.15
CA GLU A 34 -23.88 4.47 0.16
C GLU A 34 -22.79 3.54 0.74
N TYR A 35 -22.50 3.67 2.03
CA TYR A 35 -21.54 2.81 2.73
C TYR A 35 -22.08 1.38 2.94
N THR A 36 -23.36 1.23 3.31
CA THR A 36 -24.01 -0.08 3.43
C THR A 36 -24.20 -0.76 2.08
N HIS A 37 -24.49 -0.01 1.01
CA HIS A 37 -24.58 -0.57 -0.33
C HIS A 37 -23.22 -1.05 -0.85
N LYS A 38 -22.14 -0.30 -0.57
CA LYS A 38 -20.76 -0.75 -0.87
C LYS A 38 -20.42 -2.01 -0.05
N LEU A 39 -20.75 -2.06 1.24
CA LEU A 39 -20.54 -3.23 2.09
C LEU A 39 -21.34 -4.46 1.64
N LEU A 40 -22.60 -4.31 1.21
CA LEU A 40 -23.45 -5.39 0.73
C LEU A 40 -23.00 -5.93 -0.63
N VAL A 41 -22.59 -5.04 -1.54
CA VAL A 41 -21.95 -5.45 -2.81
C VAL A 41 -20.63 -6.17 -2.53
N VAL A 42 -19.83 -5.70 -1.57
CA VAL A 42 -18.58 -6.34 -1.14
C VAL A 42 -18.84 -7.72 -0.54
N PHE A 43 -19.83 -7.87 0.34
CA PHE A 43 -20.19 -9.14 0.96
C PHE A 43 -20.74 -10.12 -0.09
N SER A 44 -21.55 -9.62 -1.03
CA SER A 44 -22.05 -10.38 -2.19
C SER A 44 -20.92 -10.86 -3.11
N LEU A 45 -19.97 -10.00 -3.47
CA LEU A 45 -18.81 -10.35 -4.29
C LEU A 45 -17.86 -11.30 -3.55
N TYR A 46 -17.67 -11.12 -2.24
CA TYR A 46 -16.90 -12.02 -1.38
C TYR A 46 -17.53 -13.42 -1.32
N LEU A 47 -18.84 -13.51 -1.08
CA LEU A 47 -19.57 -14.79 -1.07
C LEU A 47 -19.63 -15.45 -2.46
N ALA A 48 -19.86 -14.67 -3.51
CA ALA A 48 -19.86 -15.16 -4.89
C ALA A 48 -18.49 -15.75 -5.28
N LYS A 49 -17.40 -15.16 -4.77
CA LYS A 49 -16.04 -15.64 -5.04
C LYS A 49 -15.63 -16.82 -4.17
N ILE A 50 -16.09 -16.91 -2.92
CA ILE A 50 -15.91 -18.14 -2.11
C ILE A 50 -16.57 -19.35 -2.79
N LYS A 51 -17.76 -19.16 -3.39
CA LYS A 51 -18.45 -20.22 -4.13
C LYS A 51 -17.72 -20.62 -5.42
N SER A 52 -17.07 -19.69 -6.14
CA SER A 52 -16.29 -20.02 -7.34
C SER A 52 -14.87 -20.55 -7.04
N PHE A 53 -14.34 -20.31 -5.84
CA PHE A 53 -12.96 -20.69 -5.47
C PHE A 53 -12.79 -22.16 -5.07
N SER A 54 -13.88 -22.93 -4.94
CA SER A 54 -13.76 -24.40 -4.78
C SER A 54 -13.29 -25.12 -6.06
N ILE A 55 -13.12 -24.41 -7.18
CA ILE A 55 -12.62 -24.98 -8.44
C ILE A 55 -11.64 -24.00 -9.11
N GLN A 56 -10.51 -23.69 -8.46
CA GLN A 56 -9.24 -23.45 -9.17
C GLN A 56 -8.11 -23.16 -8.18
N LYS A 57 -7.39 -24.23 -7.84
CA LYS A 57 -6.06 -24.20 -7.26
C LYS A 57 -5.09 -23.66 -8.32
N VAL A 58 -5.12 -22.36 -8.60
CA VAL A 58 -4.16 -21.72 -9.53
C VAL A 58 -2.87 -21.45 -8.76
N LEU A 59 -2.01 -22.48 -8.76
CA LEU A 59 -0.57 -22.28 -8.73
C LEU A 59 -0.20 -21.51 -10.00
N CYS A 60 -0.24 -20.17 -9.96
CA CYS A 60 0.53 -19.41 -10.94
C CYS A 60 2.01 -19.53 -10.52
N PRO A 61 2.91 -19.94 -11.44
CA PRO A 61 4.33 -20.03 -11.15
C PRO A 61 4.85 -18.67 -10.67
N SER A 62 5.85 -18.69 -9.79
CA SER A 62 6.59 -17.47 -9.43
C SER A 62 7.09 -16.83 -10.72
N LYS A 63 6.72 -15.57 -10.96
CA LYS A 63 7.27 -14.81 -12.09
C LYS A 63 8.80 -14.84 -12.04
N PRO A 64 9.49 -14.83 -13.20
CA PRO A 64 10.94 -14.63 -13.22
C PRO A 64 11.30 -13.39 -12.39
N TYR A 65 12.39 -13.46 -11.62
CA TYR A 65 12.83 -12.35 -10.76
C TYR A 65 13.05 -11.04 -11.52
N ASP A 66 13.25 -11.11 -12.84
CA ASP A 66 13.48 -9.97 -13.72
C ASP A 66 12.19 -9.25 -14.16
N GLU A 67 11.02 -9.82 -13.89
CA GLU A 67 9.74 -9.22 -14.27
C GLU A 67 9.19 -8.32 -13.15
N LEU A 68 9.30 -7.01 -13.34
CA LEU A 68 8.71 -6.02 -12.43
C LEU A 68 7.18 -6.05 -12.49
N ASP A 69 6.56 -6.01 -11.31
CA ASP A 69 5.12 -5.82 -11.17
C ASP A 69 4.67 -4.53 -11.90
N PRO A 70 3.69 -4.58 -12.82
CA PRO A 70 3.41 -3.50 -13.76
C PRO A 70 3.14 -2.14 -13.11
N LYS A 71 2.48 -2.11 -11.96
CA LYS A 71 2.01 -0.86 -11.36
C LYS A 71 3.08 -0.14 -10.55
N ILE A 72 4.06 -0.87 -10.02
CA ILE A 72 5.21 -0.27 -9.32
C ILE A 72 6.43 -0.10 -10.24
N LYS A 73 6.39 -0.68 -11.44
CA LYS A 73 7.50 -0.66 -12.41
C LYS A 73 8.09 0.74 -12.63
N ASN A 74 7.25 1.74 -12.90
CA ASN A 74 7.74 3.10 -13.19
C ASN A 74 8.46 3.74 -11.99
N LEU A 75 7.98 3.47 -10.77
CA LEU A 75 8.66 3.92 -9.54
C LEU A 75 10.02 3.24 -9.40
N VAL A 76 10.09 1.92 -9.63
CA VAL A 76 11.34 1.15 -9.55
C VAL A 76 12.35 1.61 -10.60
N MET A 77 11.92 1.88 -11.82
CA MET A 77 12.79 2.41 -12.88
C MET A 77 13.32 3.79 -12.49
N ALA A 78 12.46 4.70 -12.04
CA ALA A 78 12.87 6.03 -11.59
C ALA A 78 13.89 5.97 -10.43
N MET A 79 13.70 5.04 -9.49
CA MET A 79 14.68 4.79 -8.43
C MET A 79 16.04 4.34 -8.98
N ASN A 80 16.08 3.36 -9.88
CA ASN A 80 17.35 2.90 -10.46
C ASN A 80 18.05 3.98 -11.32
N GLU A 81 17.27 4.80 -12.03
CA GLU A 81 17.78 5.88 -12.90
C GLU A 81 18.28 7.10 -12.11
N SER A 82 17.95 7.21 -10.81
CA SER A 82 18.27 8.39 -10.00
C SER A 82 19.77 8.57 -9.72
N GLY A 83 20.58 7.54 -9.99
CA GLY A 83 21.99 7.49 -9.65
C GLY A 83 22.22 7.27 -8.15
N GLY A 84 22.80 6.12 -7.80
CA GLY A 84 23.12 5.78 -6.40
C GLY A 84 22.06 4.97 -5.66
N ILE A 85 21.07 4.44 -6.37
CA ILE A 85 20.12 3.43 -5.88
C ILE A 85 20.21 2.22 -6.80
N LYS A 86 20.19 1.02 -6.22
CA LYS A 86 20.03 -0.24 -6.93
C LYS A 86 18.93 -1.06 -6.27
N THR A 87 17.79 -1.21 -6.93
CA THR A 87 16.69 -2.03 -6.41
C THR A 87 17.05 -3.51 -6.43
N ILE A 88 16.74 -4.20 -5.34
CA ILE A 88 16.97 -5.63 -5.15
C ILE A 88 15.65 -6.40 -5.37
N ALA A 89 14.55 -5.87 -4.83
CA ALA A 89 13.24 -6.49 -4.92
C ALA A 89 12.14 -5.42 -4.79
N SER A 90 10.95 -5.72 -5.30
CA SER A 90 9.78 -4.84 -5.17
C SER A 90 8.49 -5.65 -5.23
N CYS A 91 7.41 -5.08 -4.70
CA CYS A 91 6.06 -5.62 -4.79
C CYS A 91 5.09 -4.46 -5.00
N GLU A 92 4.12 -4.60 -5.90
CA GLU A 92 3.10 -3.56 -6.12
C GLU A 92 1.93 -3.59 -5.12
N GLY A 93 1.94 -4.54 -4.19
CA GLY A 93 0.86 -4.81 -3.25
C GLY A 93 -0.22 -5.73 -3.85
N HIS A 94 -0.40 -6.92 -3.26
CA HIS A 94 -1.28 -7.97 -3.76
C HIS A 94 -2.31 -8.38 -2.69
N GLY A 95 -3.56 -7.95 -2.86
CA GLY A 95 -4.66 -8.16 -1.89
C GLY A 95 -4.97 -9.62 -1.54
N ILE A 96 -4.87 -10.51 -2.52
CA ILE A 96 -5.15 -11.96 -2.33
C ILE A 96 -3.99 -12.64 -1.58
N ARG A 97 -2.76 -12.13 -1.78
CA ARG A 97 -1.54 -12.71 -1.17
C ARG A 97 -1.20 -12.08 0.18
N GLY A 98 -1.88 -11.00 0.58
CA GLY A 98 -1.53 -10.29 1.81
C GLY A 98 -0.17 -9.61 1.73
N LEU A 99 0.26 -9.18 0.54
CA LEU A 99 1.55 -8.50 0.36
C LEU A 99 1.32 -7.01 0.25
N TYR A 100 2.02 -6.21 1.05
CA TYR A 100 2.01 -4.75 0.94
C TYR A 100 2.99 -4.29 -0.16
N PRO A 101 2.82 -3.06 -0.67
CA PRO A 101 3.74 -2.51 -1.64
C PRO A 101 5.03 -2.03 -0.99
N TYR A 102 6.16 -2.37 -1.60
CA TYR A 102 7.49 -1.98 -1.13
C TYR A 102 8.52 -1.95 -2.26
N VAL A 103 9.62 -1.23 -2.03
CA VAL A 103 10.86 -1.35 -2.80
C VAL A 103 12.02 -1.57 -1.83
N TYR A 104 12.76 -2.65 -2.03
CA TYR A 104 13.96 -2.99 -1.27
C TYR A 104 15.19 -2.72 -2.12
N PHE A 105 16.18 -1.99 -1.61
CA PHE A 105 17.26 -1.45 -2.42
C PHE A 105 18.58 -1.25 -1.66
N LYS A 106 19.69 -1.19 -2.42
CA LYS A 106 21.00 -0.72 -1.95
C LYS A 106 21.18 0.75 -2.29
N SER A 107 21.77 1.50 -1.36
CA SER A 107 22.13 2.90 -1.56
C SER A 107 23.15 3.34 -0.51
N SER A 108 23.64 4.57 -0.62
CA SER A 108 24.39 5.21 0.46
C SER A 108 23.43 5.80 1.49
N VAL A 109 23.86 5.91 2.75
CA VAL A 109 23.11 6.63 3.81
C VAL A 109 22.81 8.07 3.40
N LYS A 110 23.76 8.72 2.70
CA LYS A 110 23.59 10.09 2.19
C LYS A 110 22.42 10.20 1.22
N THR A 111 22.30 9.27 0.27
CA THR A 111 21.19 9.24 -0.69
C THR A 111 19.86 8.93 0.01
N ALA A 112 19.82 7.90 0.87
CA ALA A 112 18.62 7.55 1.62
C ALA A 112 18.12 8.70 2.51
N SER A 113 19.04 9.37 3.22
CA SER A 113 18.74 10.54 4.06
C SER A 113 18.17 11.71 3.26
N LYS A 114 18.71 11.98 2.06
CA LYS A 114 18.18 13.01 1.17
C LYS A 114 16.73 12.71 0.74
N ILE A 115 16.43 11.47 0.34
CA ILE A 115 15.07 11.08 -0.05
C ILE A 115 14.12 11.22 1.14
N THR A 116 14.53 10.76 2.33
CA THR A 116 13.75 10.95 3.56
C THR A 116 13.49 12.42 3.87
N LYS A 117 14.48 13.30 3.66
CA LYS A 117 14.31 14.74 3.84
C LYS A 117 13.30 15.32 2.85
N GLU A 118 13.38 14.96 1.58
CA GLU A 118 12.43 15.41 0.55
C GLU A 118 11.02 14.89 0.84
N LEU A 119 10.85 13.63 1.26
CA LEU A 119 9.56 13.09 1.70
C LEU A 119 8.99 13.91 2.87
N ARG A 120 9.81 14.22 3.88
CA ARG A 120 9.39 15.06 5.01
C ARG A 120 8.96 16.46 4.58
N GLN A 121 9.74 17.09 3.70
CA GLN A 121 9.40 18.40 3.14
C GLN A 121 8.10 18.34 2.33
N TYR A 122 7.88 17.23 1.63
CA TYR A 122 6.67 16.99 0.86
C TYR A 122 5.42 16.95 1.76
N TYR A 123 5.50 16.30 2.93
CA TYR A 123 4.42 16.29 3.92
C TYR A 123 4.17 17.64 4.60
N THR A 124 5.20 18.48 4.75
CA THR A 124 5.05 19.80 5.40
C THR A 124 4.51 20.89 4.48
N ASN A 125 4.54 20.69 3.16
CA ASN A 125 3.99 21.65 2.21
C ASN A 125 2.49 21.39 2.05
N ASP A 126 1.65 22.38 2.39
CA ASP A 126 0.17 22.32 2.43
C ASP A 126 -0.55 21.95 1.12
N VAL A 127 0.18 21.59 0.06
CA VAL A 127 -0.34 21.45 -1.31
C VAL A 127 -0.16 20.02 -1.86
N ASN A 128 0.19 19.01 -1.06
CA ASN A 128 0.66 17.74 -1.63
C ASN A 128 0.13 16.44 -0.99
N TYR A 129 -0.32 15.55 -1.89
CA TYR A 129 -1.45 14.63 -1.78
C TYR A 129 -1.08 13.14 -1.63
N LEU A 130 -0.04 12.79 -0.87
CA LEU A 130 0.18 11.35 -0.60
C LEU A 130 -0.95 10.83 0.29
N ASN A 131 -1.59 9.74 -0.15
CA ASN A 131 -2.69 9.10 0.57
C ASN A 131 -2.20 8.30 1.78
N TYR A 132 -0.94 7.86 1.75
CA TYR A 132 -0.30 7.09 2.81
C TYR A 132 1.06 7.67 3.18
N THR A 133 1.52 7.41 4.40
CA THR A 133 2.88 7.77 4.82
C THR A 133 3.87 6.77 4.23
N TRP A 134 4.72 7.25 3.35
CA TRP A 134 5.88 6.53 2.81
C TRP A 134 7.15 6.91 3.56
N LEU A 135 7.95 5.91 3.94
CA LEU A 135 9.21 6.09 4.65
C LEU A 135 10.29 5.11 4.18
N ILE A 136 11.54 5.45 4.47
CA ILE A 136 12.70 4.61 4.24
C ILE A 136 13.22 4.09 5.58
N GLU A 137 13.34 2.77 5.70
CA GLU A 137 13.90 2.08 6.86
C GLU A 137 15.22 1.39 6.47
N GLY A 138 16.27 1.55 7.27
CA GLY A 138 17.54 0.85 7.08
C GLY A 138 17.51 -0.56 7.66
N LYS A 139 17.99 -1.56 6.90
CA LYS A 139 18.08 -2.97 7.33
C LYS A 139 19.43 -3.55 6.92
N PHE A 140 19.96 -4.47 7.73
CA PHE A 140 21.12 -5.27 7.31
C PHE A 140 20.64 -6.52 6.57
N ASP A 141 21.25 -6.81 5.42
CA ASP A 141 21.02 -8.07 4.71
C ASP A 141 21.76 -9.24 5.38
N GLN A 142 21.57 -10.46 4.85
CA GLN A 142 22.22 -11.67 5.39
C GLN A 142 23.75 -11.64 5.34
N ASN A 143 24.33 -10.75 4.53
CA ASN A 143 25.77 -10.55 4.38
C ASN A 143 26.26 -9.32 5.18
N ASN A 144 25.44 -8.80 6.11
CA ASN A 144 25.70 -7.60 6.91
C ASN A 144 25.91 -6.31 6.10
N ASN A 145 25.41 -6.25 4.86
CA ASN A 145 25.41 -5.00 4.11
C ASN A 145 24.19 -4.16 4.50
N LEU A 146 24.40 -2.85 4.63
CA LEU A 146 23.29 -1.92 4.81
C LEU A 146 22.46 -1.82 3.53
N THR A 147 21.17 -2.04 3.70
CA THR A 147 20.12 -1.96 2.68
C THR A 147 18.96 -1.11 3.20
N PHE A 148 18.03 -0.78 2.32
CA PHE A 148 16.92 0.10 2.65
C PHE A 148 15.61 -0.46 2.13
N LEU A 149 14.56 -0.32 2.95
CA LEU A 149 13.20 -0.66 2.60
C LEU A 149 12.37 0.62 2.48
N PHE A 150 11.80 0.84 1.31
CA PHE A 150 10.86 1.93 1.04
C PHE A 150 9.44 1.38 1.02
N TYR A 151 8.61 1.80 1.98
CA TYR A 151 7.26 1.25 2.16
C TYR A 151 6.35 2.22 2.95
N SER A 152 5.07 1.87 3.05
CA SER A 152 4.12 2.53 3.96
C SER A 152 3.78 1.61 5.15
N PRO A 153 3.96 2.06 6.41
CA PRO A 153 3.55 1.32 7.59
C PRO A 153 2.06 0.99 7.63
N GLU A 154 1.20 1.90 7.17
CA GLU A 154 -0.24 1.71 7.14
C GLU A 154 -0.65 0.59 6.19
N LEU A 155 0.00 0.52 5.02
CA LEU A 155 -0.22 -0.55 4.05
C LEU A 155 0.38 -1.87 4.53
N ASN A 156 1.55 -1.85 5.18
CA ASN A 156 2.13 -3.03 5.81
C ASN A 156 1.18 -3.60 6.88
N TRP A 157 0.69 -2.77 7.78
CA TRP A 157 -0.28 -3.19 8.81
C TRP A 157 -1.59 -3.71 8.21
N ALA A 158 -2.07 -3.08 7.13
CA ALA A 158 -3.26 -3.57 6.43
C ALA A 158 -3.07 -4.95 5.78
N SER A 159 -1.83 -5.32 5.45
CA SER A 159 -1.51 -6.61 4.82
C SER A 159 -1.62 -7.81 5.76
N GLU A 160 -1.53 -7.58 7.08
CA GLU A 160 -1.63 -8.62 8.12
C GLU A 160 -3.02 -9.28 8.18
N SER A 161 -4.06 -8.61 7.67
CA SER A 161 -5.42 -9.14 7.62
C SER A 161 -5.89 -9.31 6.18
N LYS A 162 -6.36 -10.50 5.81
CA LYS A 162 -6.88 -10.78 4.46
C LYS A 162 -8.00 -9.83 4.03
N PHE A 163 -8.90 -9.49 4.96
CA PHE A 163 -9.99 -8.55 4.67
C PHE A 163 -9.46 -7.13 4.43
N LYS A 164 -8.60 -6.63 5.33
CA LYS A 164 -8.00 -5.28 5.17
C LYS A 164 -7.13 -5.21 3.91
N SER A 165 -6.36 -6.26 3.63
CA SER A 165 -5.51 -6.38 2.45
C SER A 165 -6.33 -6.36 1.17
N LEU A 166 -7.45 -7.09 1.11
CA LEU A 166 -8.38 -7.03 -0.02
C LEU A 166 -8.96 -5.62 -0.16
N MET A 167 -9.39 -4.99 0.94
CA MET A 167 -9.93 -3.63 0.90
C MET A 167 -8.90 -2.62 0.38
N GLN A 168 -7.69 -2.61 0.91
CA GLN A 168 -6.68 -1.63 0.53
C GLN A 168 -6.10 -1.88 -0.87
N PHE A 169 -5.73 -3.12 -1.18
CA PHE A 169 -4.98 -3.42 -2.40
C PHE A 169 -5.88 -3.70 -3.60
N TYR A 170 -7.20 -3.85 -3.40
CA TYR A 170 -8.17 -3.99 -4.49
C TYR A 170 -9.11 -2.78 -4.58
N PHE A 171 -9.86 -2.45 -3.52
CA PHE A 171 -10.87 -1.39 -3.58
C PHE A 171 -10.27 0.02 -3.50
N PHE A 172 -9.30 0.23 -2.61
CA PHE A 172 -8.59 1.51 -2.49
C PHE A 172 -7.32 1.59 -3.34
N ARG A 173 -7.17 0.66 -4.29
CA ARG A 173 -5.98 0.54 -5.13
C ARG A 173 -5.59 1.83 -5.84
N LYS A 174 -6.58 2.61 -6.29
CA LYS A 174 -6.35 3.90 -6.96
C LYS A 174 -5.52 4.87 -6.12
N LYS A 175 -5.66 4.86 -4.79
CA LYS A 175 -4.87 5.70 -3.89
C LYS A 175 -3.40 5.30 -3.89
N ILE A 176 -3.13 4.00 -3.88
CA ILE A 176 -1.76 3.46 -3.94
C ILE A 176 -1.11 3.78 -5.29
N ASP A 177 -1.85 3.59 -6.38
CA ASP A 177 -1.34 3.88 -7.72
C ASP A 177 -1.08 5.41 -7.90
N GLN A 178 -1.93 6.27 -7.30
CA GLN A 178 -1.67 7.70 -7.22
C GLN A 178 -0.39 8.02 -6.44
N ASP A 179 -0.21 7.43 -5.27
CA ASP A 179 1.02 7.61 -4.49
C ASP A 179 2.26 7.19 -5.28
N PHE A 180 2.22 6.05 -5.99
CA PHE A 180 3.33 5.63 -6.86
C PHE A 180 3.70 6.68 -7.90
N HIS A 181 2.71 7.30 -8.55
CA HIS A 181 2.96 8.38 -9.51
C HIS A 181 3.56 9.61 -8.84
N MET A 182 3.07 10.01 -7.67
CA MET A 182 3.60 11.18 -6.95
C MET A 182 5.03 10.94 -6.46
N LEU A 183 5.31 9.73 -5.95
CA LEU A 183 6.64 9.32 -5.50
C LEU A 183 7.64 9.25 -6.65
N GLN A 184 7.21 8.73 -7.81
CA GLN A 184 8.00 8.74 -9.03
C GLN A 184 8.43 10.18 -9.38
N ASN A 185 7.49 11.13 -9.38
CA ASN A 185 7.79 12.53 -9.69
C ASN A 185 8.72 13.19 -8.67
N LEU A 186 8.54 12.88 -7.38
CA LEU A 186 9.43 13.35 -6.31
C LEU A 186 10.87 12.86 -6.53
N LEU A 187 11.03 11.60 -6.90
CA LEU A 187 12.34 10.99 -7.14
C LEU A 187 13.00 11.50 -8.43
N PHE A 188 12.24 11.75 -9.49
CA PHE A 188 12.77 12.40 -10.71
C PHE A 188 13.26 13.82 -10.43
N LYS A 189 12.47 14.63 -9.70
CA LYS A 189 12.91 15.97 -9.30
C LYS A 189 14.19 15.93 -8.48
N HIS A 190 14.38 14.87 -7.69
CA HIS A 190 15.60 14.65 -6.95
C HIS A 190 16.78 14.26 -7.85
N SER A 191 16.58 13.35 -8.81
CA SER A 191 17.65 12.90 -9.72
C SER A 191 18.20 14.04 -10.57
N GLU A 192 17.33 14.95 -11.04
CA GLU A 192 17.75 16.13 -11.79
C GLU A 192 18.61 17.07 -10.95
N LYS A 193 18.18 17.42 -9.73
CA LYS A 193 19.00 18.22 -8.80
C LYS A 193 20.36 17.58 -8.48
N LEU A 194 20.41 16.25 -8.39
CA LEU A 194 21.67 15.52 -8.15
C LEU A 194 22.60 15.52 -9.37
N ARG A 195 22.06 15.58 -10.59
CA ARG A 195 22.83 15.70 -11.83
C ARG A 195 23.40 17.11 -11.98
N GLU A 196 22.60 18.15 -11.76
CA GLU A 196 23.04 19.55 -11.81
C GLU A 196 24.20 19.84 -10.83
N CYS A 197 24.18 19.27 -9.62
CA CYS A 197 25.25 19.46 -8.64
C CYS A 197 26.57 18.74 -8.98
N LYS A 198 26.60 17.84 -9.97
CA LYS A 198 27.82 17.17 -10.43
C LYS A 198 28.51 17.90 -11.56
N GLU A 199 27.86 18.86 -12.21
CA GLU A 199 28.37 19.57 -13.38
C GLU A 199 29.03 20.92 -13.07
N ILE A 200 29.20 21.28 -11.78
CA ILE A 200 30.01 22.44 -11.41
C ILE A 200 31.49 22.08 -11.66
N PRO A 201 32.17 22.68 -12.65
CA PRO A 201 33.59 22.44 -12.86
C PRO A 201 34.32 23.03 -11.65
N ILE A 202 35.19 22.23 -11.04
CA ILE A 202 36.17 22.73 -10.10
C ILE A 202 37.17 23.53 -10.95
N CYS A 203 37.05 24.86 -10.92
CA CYS A 203 38.09 25.78 -11.39
C CYS A 203 39.20 25.86 -10.34
#